data_AF-S4RD29-F1
#
_entry.id   AF-S4RD29-F1
#
_cell.length_a   1.000
_cell.length_b   1.000
_cell.length_c   1.000
_cell.angle_alpha   90.00
_cell.angle_beta   90.00
_cell.angle_gamma   90.00
#
_symmetry.space_group_name_H-M   'P 1'
#
loop_
_entity.id
_entity.type
_entity.pdbx_description
1 polymer ?
#
loop_
_entity_poly.entity_id
_entity_poly.type
_entity_poly.pdbx_seq_one_letter_code
_entity_poly.pdbx_strand_id
1 'polypeptide(L)'
;PTVPPPYLSPLHSSAITCSCHVAAVPLRLWERVSATGRAQRALAPSASWPILGGRNLLPEPSERNLLLTGHEDGTVRFWDASGAGLTPLYILSTAPLFQTDGEHSEGLGPASDDEWPPFVKVGCFDPYSDDPRLGIQKISLCKFSGRLLVAGTAGQVVLIMELGDEAAVQEIAVVTVDLLKEREGFAWKGHERLVVRPGPRTLPAGYRPGLLLQVLPPAAVTALVLHAEWRLLAFGTSHGFGLFDYQKAHVVFARCTLHPSETLALEGPLSRVKSLKKSLRQSFRRIRKSRVSGKKRDPPPPPPVGAQVQEANARLAEQQQEEAAARDADVAPVQRRVEPRSLDDSLSGLVRCLYFADTFLRDGTRQCPTLWVGTNAGTVFAYSLDVPSPDRRSELAIHALLAKEIQLMHRAPVVSVWVLDGRGRPLPEPLEASHDLARAAEMQGGHSLLIASEEQFKVFSLPKVTAKTKFKLTAHEGARVRKVALCDAAGQRDEWHGRSLLLCLTNLGDVHTVSVPGLRPLSRHACVRKEDISAVSSCLFTATAQGVGVRCPSPWRRRTTWRAPPRC
;
A
#
# COMPACT_ATOMS: atom_id res chain seq x y z
N PRO A 1 14.84 -30.04 -13.87
CA PRO A 1 13.67 -29.71 -13.01
C PRO A 1 14.10 -28.81 -11.86
N THR A 2 13.25 -27.88 -11.42
CA THR A 2 13.55 -26.90 -10.37
C THR A 2 12.92 -27.30 -9.04
N VAL A 3 13.65 -27.15 -7.94
CA VAL A 3 13.13 -27.41 -6.59
C VAL A 3 12.65 -26.07 -5.99
N PRO A 4 11.38 -25.96 -5.58
CA PRO A 4 10.86 -24.72 -4.99
C PRO A 4 11.49 -24.49 -3.61
N PRO A 5 12.11 -23.33 -3.36
CA PRO A 5 12.80 -23.11 -2.10
C PRO A 5 11.78 -22.73 -1.00
N PRO A 6 11.84 -23.36 0.20
CA PRO A 6 10.94 -23.04 1.31
C PRO A 6 11.23 -21.67 1.95
N TYR A 7 12.41 -21.10 1.69
CA TYR A 7 12.87 -19.79 2.15
C TYR A 7 13.78 -19.17 1.08
N LEU A 8 14.28 -17.93 1.29
CA LEU A 8 15.13 -17.22 0.30
C LEU A 8 14.49 -17.08 -1.08
N SER A 9 13.16 -17.09 -1.17
CA SER A 9 12.46 -16.87 -2.42
C SER A 9 12.73 -15.45 -2.95
N PRO A 10 12.97 -15.28 -4.26
CA PRO A 10 13.25 -13.96 -4.83
C PRO A 10 11.97 -13.12 -4.90
N LEU A 11 11.74 -12.32 -3.88
CA LEU A 11 10.55 -11.46 -3.77
C LEU A 11 10.45 -10.41 -4.89
N HIS A 12 11.58 -10.06 -5.50
CA HIS A 12 11.67 -9.08 -6.59
C HIS A 12 11.83 -9.76 -7.96
N SER A 13 11.36 -11.00 -8.11
CA SER A 13 11.30 -11.67 -9.40
C SER A 13 10.58 -10.82 -10.46
N SER A 14 9.60 -10.04 -10.01
CA SER A 14 9.16 -8.79 -10.65
C SER A 14 9.15 -7.67 -9.60
N ALA A 15 9.31 -6.41 -10.02
CA ALA A 15 9.43 -5.28 -9.10
C ALA A 15 8.16 -5.14 -8.23
N ILE A 16 8.35 -5.11 -6.90
CA ILE A 16 7.25 -4.90 -5.95
C ILE A 16 6.75 -3.45 -6.08
N THR A 17 5.45 -3.31 -6.25
CA THR A 17 4.73 -2.03 -6.42
C THR A 17 3.87 -1.71 -5.20
N CYS A 18 3.23 -2.71 -4.59
CA CYS A 18 2.48 -2.55 -3.34
C CYS A 18 2.52 -3.81 -2.48
N SER A 19 2.06 -3.69 -1.24
CA SER A 19 1.97 -4.81 -0.30
C SER A 19 0.80 -4.62 0.67
N CYS A 20 0.22 -5.74 1.11
CA CYS A 20 -0.89 -5.80 2.05
C CYS A 20 -0.63 -6.93 3.05
N HIS A 21 -0.81 -6.66 4.34
CA HIS A 21 -0.67 -7.67 5.39
C HIS A 21 -2.05 -7.99 5.97
N VAL A 22 -2.35 -9.28 6.11
CA VAL A 22 -3.61 -9.77 6.69
C VAL A 22 -3.28 -10.67 7.88
N ALA A 23 -3.71 -10.24 9.06
CA ALA A 23 -3.46 -10.96 10.30
C ALA A 23 -4.59 -11.97 10.62
N ALA A 24 -4.26 -12.98 11.43
CA ALA A 24 -5.20 -13.96 11.98
C ALA A 24 -6.14 -14.58 10.91
N VAL A 25 -5.54 -15.14 9.86
CA VAL A 25 -6.28 -15.70 8.73
C VAL A 25 -7.04 -16.97 9.16
N PRO A 26 -8.35 -17.08 8.87
CA PRO A 26 -9.13 -18.28 9.17
C PRO A 26 -8.54 -19.53 8.53
N LEU A 27 -8.58 -20.65 9.26
CA LEU A 27 -7.97 -21.92 8.83
C LEU A 27 -8.51 -22.37 7.46
N ARG A 28 -9.83 -22.25 7.25
CA ARG A 28 -10.48 -22.61 5.98
C ARG A 28 -9.89 -21.86 4.79
N LEU A 29 -9.66 -20.54 4.90
CA LEU A 29 -9.08 -19.77 3.80
C LEU A 29 -7.60 -20.16 3.60
N TRP A 30 -6.87 -20.33 4.71
CA TRP A 30 -5.46 -20.71 4.70
C TRP A 30 -5.20 -22.03 3.97
N GLU A 31 -5.97 -23.06 4.31
CA GLU A 31 -5.84 -24.40 3.73
C GLU A 31 -6.14 -24.40 2.24
N ARG A 32 -7.18 -23.67 1.82
CA ARG A 32 -7.56 -23.56 0.41
C ARG A 32 -6.47 -22.85 -0.39
N VAL A 33 -5.99 -21.69 0.06
CA VAL A 33 -4.89 -20.97 -0.62
C VAL A 33 -3.64 -21.85 -0.72
N SER A 34 -3.33 -22.58 0.35
CA SER A 34 -2.18 -23.49 0.38
C SER A 34 -2.36 -24.68 -0.57
N ALA A 35 -3.57 -25.26 -0.64
CA ALA A 35 -3.88 -26.38 -1.52
C ALA A 35 -3.82 -25.98 -3.00
N THR A 36 -4.45 -24.86 -3.37
CA THR A 36 -4.35 -24.30 -4.72
C THR A 36 -2.90 -23.99 -5.10
N GLY A 37 -2.14 -23.42 -4.16
CA GLY A 37 -0.72 -23.14 -4.35
C GLY A 37 0.12 -24.39 -4.61
N ARG A 38 -0.16 -25.49 -3.90
CA ARG A 38 0.47 -26.80 -4.15
C ARG A 38 0.09 -27.36 -5.53
N ALA A 39 -1.17 -27.28 -5.91
CA ALA A 39 -1.64 -27.71 -7.23
C ALA A 39 -0.97 -26.91 -8.37
N GLN A 40 -0.81 -25.60 -8.19
CA GLN A 40 -0.07 -24.73 -9.13
C GLN A 40 1.40 -25.14 -9.29
N ARG A 41 2.01 -25.69 -8.24
CA ARG A 41 3.42 -26.14 -8.23
C ARG A 41 3.63 -27.59 -8.60
N ALA A 42 2.60 -28.43 -8.55
CA ALA A 42 2.67 -29.86 -8.83
C ALA A 42 3.13 -30.19 -10.27
N LEU A 43 3.13 -29.18 -11.15
CA LEU A 43 3.76 -29.23 -12.48
C LEU A 43 5.30 -29.33 -12.44
N ALA A 44 5.95 -29.16 -11.27
CA ALA A 44 7.38 -29.33 -11.07
C ALA A 44 7.70 -30.64 -10.32
N PRO A 45 8.74 -31.41 -10.71
CA PRO A 45 9.07 -32.68 -10.05
C PRO A 45 9.37 -32.50 -8.55
N SER A 46 8.72 -33.32 -7.74
CA SER A 46 8.76 -33.25 -6.27
C SER A 46 10.03 -33.87 -5.69
N ALA A 47 11.20 -33.27 -5.94
CA ALA A 47 12.35 -33.53 -5.09
C ALA A 47 12.15 -32.81 -3.74
N SER A 48 12.35 -33.52 -2.64
CA SER A 48 12.35 -32.90 -1.31
C SER A 48 13.49 -31.88 -1.21
N TRP A 49 13.30 -30.84 -0.38
CA TRP A 49 14.31 -29.82 -0.19
C TRP A 49 15.57 -30.44 0.45
N PRO A 50 16.76 -30.35 -0.18
CA PRO A 50 17.93 -31.09 0.28
C PRO A 50 18.65 -30.44 1.47
N ILE A 51 18.40 -29.16 1.74
CA ILE A 51 19.09 -28.41 2.81
C ILE A 51 18.25 -28.48 4.09
N LEU A 52 18.38 -29.59 4.83
CA LEU A 52 17.61 -29.88 6.06
C LEU A 52 18.45 -29.82 7.35
N GLY A 53 19.64 -29.21 7.30
CA GLY A 53 20.54 -29.13 8.46
C GLY A 53 19.98 -28.27 9.59
N GLY A 54 20.27 -28.67 10.84
CA GLY A 54 19.88 -27.94 12.06
C GLY A 54 18.52 -28.36 12.63
N ARG A 55 18.11 -27.73 13.74
CA ARG A 55 16.81 -27.92 14.39
C ARG A 55 16.18 -26.56 14.68
N ASN A 56 14.97 -26.32 14.21
CA ASN A 56 14.24 -25.11 14.55
C ASN A 56 13.73 -25.20 16.01
N LEU A 57 14.21 -24.29 16.87
CA LEU A 57 13.81 -24.21 18.29
C LEU A 57 12.65 -23.24 18.53
N LEU A 58 12.17 -22.55 17.49
CA LEU A 58 11.03 -21.65 17.62
C LEU A 58 9.74 -22.46 17.78
N PRO A 59 8.81 -22.02 18.64
CA PRO A 59 7.49 -22.62 18.71
C PRO A 59 6.76 -22.42 17.39
N GLU A 60 5.86 -23.34 17.06
CA GLU A 60 4.97 -23.13 15.93
C GLU A 60 4.16 -21.85 16.11
N PRO A 61 3.96 -21.08 15.02
CA PRO A 61 3.24 -19.82 15.10
C PRO A 61 1.79 -20.07 15.52
N SER A 62 1.34 -19.40 16.59
CA SER A 62 -0.04 -19.48 17.07
C SER A 62 -1.05 -18.82 16.13
N GLU A 63 -0.57 -17.89 15.29
CA GLU A 63 -1.39 -17.12 14.35
C GLU A 63 -0.89 -17.30 12.91
N ARG A 64 -1.84 -17.42 11.99
CA ARG A 64 -1.59 -17.46 10.55
C ARG A 64 -1.64 -16.06 9.98
N ASN A 65 -0.54 -15.60 9.39
CA ASN A 65 -0.41 -14.26 8.81
C ASN A 65 -0.08 -14.36 7.32
N LEU A 66 -0.83 -13.65 6.49
CA LEU A 66 -0.57 -13.54 5.06
C LEU A 66 0.08 -12.19 4.74
N LEU A 67 1.16 -12.23 3.97
CA LEU A 67 1.68 -11.06 3.26
C LEU A 67 1.34 -11.22 1.78
N LEU A 68 0.69 -10.22 1.20
CA LEU A 68 0.40 -10.14 -0.22
C LEU A 68 1.32 -9.09 -0.84
N THR A 69 1.99 -9.43 -1.93
CA THR A 69 2.83 -8.48 -2.69
C THR A 69 2.30 -8.33 -4.11
N GLY A 70 2.04 -7.09 -4.51
CA GLY A 70 1.70 -6.73 -5.88
C GLY A 70 2.95 -6.36 -6.66
N HIS A 71 2.99 -6.73 -7.94
CA HIS A 71 4.15 -6.57 -8.79
C HIS A 71 3.84 -5.81 -10.08
N GLU A 72 4.90 -5.34 -10.74
CA GLU A 72 4.84 -4.56 -11.99
C GLU A 72 4.30 -5.39 -13.18
N ASP A 73 4.50 -6.71 -13.15
CA ASP A 73 4.01 -7.68 -14.15
C ASP A 73 2.51 -8.02 -14.02
N GLY A 74 1.80 -7.42 -13.07
CA GLY A 74 0.39 -7.74 -12.78
C GLY A 74 0.20 -9.02 -11.96
N THR A 75 1.24 -9.53 -11.32
CA THR A 75 1.10 -10.65 -10.38
C THR A 75 0.84 -10.19 -8.95
N VAL A 76 0.07 -10.99 -8.21
CA VAL A 76 -0.09 -10.89 -6.76
C VAL A 76 0.39 -12.19 -6.13
N ARG A 77 1.42 -12.10 -5.30
CA ARG A 77 2.03 -13.26 -4.64
C ARG A 77 1.61 -13.32 -3.18
N PHE A 78 1.23 -14.51 -2.74
CA PHE A 78 0.80 -14.82 -1.38
C PHE A 78 1.95 -15.46 -0.63
N TRP A 79 2.27 -14.93 0.54
CA TRP A 79 3.36 -15.38 1.38
C TRP A 79 2.88 -15.72 2.78
N ASP A 80 3.37 -16.83 3.33
CA ASP A 80 3.27 -17.14 4.74
C ASP A 80 4.23 -16.25 5.52
N ALA A 81 3.69 -15.30 6.28
CA ALA A 81 4.42 -14.39 7.15
C ALA A 81 4.25 -14.74 8.65
N SER A 82 3.78 -15.95 8.95
CA SER A 82 3.48 -16.40 10.31
C SER A 82 4.77 -16.61 11.11
N GLY A 83 5.71 -17.38 10.53
CA GLY A 83 6.95 -17.80 11.16
C GLY A 83 8.15 -16.87 10.96
N ALA A 84 9.35 -17.45 11.09
CA ALA A 84 10.62 -16.76 10.86
C ALA A 84 10.97 -16.65 9.36
N GLY A 85 10.56 -17.64 8.56
CA GLY A 85 10.70 -17.65 7.11
C GLY A 85 9.49 -17.01 6.43
N LEU A 86 9.72 -16.44 5.24
CA LEU A 86 8.67 -15.97 4.35
C LEU A 86 8.51 -17.00 3.22
N THR A 87 7.50 -17.85 3.32
CA THR A 87 7.31 -18.98 2.41
C THR A 87 6.29 -18.63 1.33
N PRO A 88 6.56 -18.86 0.03
CA PRO A 88 5.56 -18.61 -1.00
C PRO A 88 4.41 -19.62 -0.84
N LEU A 89 3.17 -19.16 -1.01
CA LEU A 89 1.97 -20.01 -0.98
C LEU A 89 1.32 -20.11 -2.37
N TYR A 90 0.90 -19.00 -2.96
CA TYR A 90 0.12 -18.98 -4.20
C TYR A 90 0.48 -17.75 -5.05
N ILE A 91 0.38 -17.85 -6.38
CA ILE A 91 0.60 -16.74 -7.31
C ILE A 91 -0.66 -16.53 -8.15
N LEU A 92 -1.25 -15.34 -8.04
CA LEU A 92 -2.30 -14.86 -8.94
C LEU A 92 -1.65 -14.05 -10.07
N SER A 93 -2.09 -14.26 -11.31
CA SER A 93 -1.72 -13.41 -12.45
C SER A 93 -2.97 -12.75 -13.04
N THR A 94 -2.97 -11.42 -13.17
CA THR A 94 -4.06 -10.68 -13.83
C THR A 94 -3.78 -10.41 -15.31
N ALA A 95 -2.54 -10.62 -15.78
CA ALA A 95 -2.16 -10.38 -17.17
C ALA A 95 -3.00 -11.16 -18.21
N PRO A 96 -3.37 -12.45 -17.98
CA PRO A 96 -4.18 -13.22 -18.94
C PRO A 96 -5.57 -12.65 -19.24
N LEU A 97 -6.03 -11.67 -18.45
CA LEU A 97 -7.31 -10.98 -18.66
C LEU A 97 -7.23 -9.94 -19.77
N PHE A 98 -6.02 -9.50 -20.11
CA PHE A 98 -5.78 -8.38 -21.01
C PHE A 98 -5.05 -8.83 -22.27
N GLN A 99 -5.27 -8.09 -23.37
CA GLN A 99 -4.44 -8.16 -24.55
C GLN A 99 -3.18 -7.37 -24.25
N THR A 100 -2.02 -8.04 -24.32
CA THR A 100 -0.73 -7.40 -24.08
C THR A 100 0.09 -7.39 -25.35
N ASP A 101 0.84 -6.31 -25.59
CA ASP A 101 1.66 -6.14 -26.80
C ASP A 101 2.79 -7.19 -26.93
N GLY A 102 3.09 -7.92 -25.84
CA GLY A 102 4.09 -8.98 -25.78
C GLY A 102 3.66 -10.31 -26.41
N GLU A 103 2.38 -10.52 -26.71
CA GLU A 103 1.86 -11.76 -27.33
C GLU A 103 2.38 -11.99 -28.75
N HIS A 104 2.88 -10.94 -29.41
CA HIS A 104 3.49 -11.06 -30.73
C HIS A 104 4.93 -11.63 -30.70
N SER A 105 5.50 -11.92 -29.53
CA SER A 105 6.86 -12.50 -29.39
C SER A 105 6.91 -13.96 -28.92
N GLU A 106 5.78 -14.62 -28.63
CA GLU A 106 5.76 -16.07 -28.32
C GLU A 106 5.81 -16.97 -29.57
N GLY A 107 6.37 -16.45 -30.67
CA GLY A 107 6.74 -17.21 -31.86
C GLY A 107 8.12 -17.88 -31.76
N LEU A 108 8.60 -18.22 -30.56
CA LEU A 108 9.66 -19.21 -30.41
C LEU A 108 8.96 -20.53 -30.14
N GLY A 109 8.73 -21.29 -31.22
CA GLY A 109 8.21 -22.65 -31.14
C GLY A 109 9.03 -23.54 -30.20
N PRO A 110 8.57 -24.77 -29.91
CA PRO A 110 9.34 -25.70 -29.10
C PRO A 110 10.76 -25.77 -29.66
N ALA A 111 11.76 -25.58 -28.79
CA ALA A 111 13.16 -25.73 -29.13
C ALA A 111 13.31 -27.04 -29.90
N SER A 112 13.67 -26.96 -31.19
CA SER A 112 14.08 -28.12 -31.92
C SER A 112 15.29 -28.72 -31.21
N ASP A 113 15.39 -30.05 -31.12
CA ASP A 113 16.55 -30.74 -30.51
C ASP A 113 17.91 -30.34 -31.13
N ASP A 114 17.89 -29.61 -32.25
CA ASP A 114 19.05 -29.05 -32.95
C ASP A 114 19.49 -27.64 -32.49
N GLU A 115 18.86 -27.04 -31.46
CA GLU A 115 19.24 -25.70 -30.99
C GLU A 115 20.54 -25.73 -30.16
N TRP A 116 21.65 -25.32 -30.78
CA TRP A 116 22.97 -25.22 -30.13
C TRP A 116 23.45 -23.77 -30.01
N PRO A 117 23.81 -23.29 -28.80
CA PRO A 117 23.82 -24.01 -27.52
C PRO A 117 22.41 -24.26 -26.95
N PRO A 118 22.19 -25.36 -26.20
CA PRO A 118 20.87 -25.76 -25.69
C PRO A 118 20.50 -24.92 -24.46
N PHE A 119 20.21 -23.65 -24.69
CA PHE A 119 19.88 -22.71 -23.62
C PHE A 119 18.47 -22.97 -23.08
N VAL A 120 18.41 -23.52 -21.87
CA VAL A 120 17.17 -23.63 -21.11
C VAL A 120 17.08 -22.47 -20.12
N LYS A 121 16.08 -21.59 -20.29
CA LYS A 121 15.81 -20.53 -19.31
C LYS A 121 15.38 -21.16 -17.98
N VAL A 122 16.10 -20.84 -16.90
CA VAL A 122 15.80 -21.28 -15.53
C VAL A 122 15.75 -20.09 -14.59
N GLY A 123 15.08 -20.28 -13.45
CA GLY A 123 14.83 -19.21 -12.49
C GLY A 123 13.56 -18.43 -12.82
N CYS A 124 13.22 -17.47 -11.96
CA CYS A 124 12.00 -16.68 -12.09
C CYS A 124 12.24 -15.17 -12.09
N PHE A 125 13.51 -14.73 -12.01
CA PHE A 125 13.84 -13.31 -12.02
C PHE A 125 13.72 -12.74 -13.44
N ASP A 126 12.80 -11.79 -13.59
CA ASP A 126 12.63 -11.02 -14.81
C ASP A 126 13.10 -9.57 -14.59
N PRO A 127 14.20 -9.14 -15.22
CA PRO A 127 14.66 -7.76 -15.15
C PRO A 127 13.83 -6.82 -16.03
N TYR A 128 12.94 -7.33 -16.87
CA TYR A 128 12.13 -6.57 -17.80
C TYR A 128 10.70 -6.37 -17.25
N SER A 129 10.06 -5.32 -17.75
CA SER A 129 8.64 -5.05 -17.51
C SER A 129 8.01 -4.94 -18.89
N ASP A 130 7.20 -5.93 -19.25
CA ASP A 130 6.58 -5.98 -20.58
C ASP A 130 5.57 -4.84 -20.77
N ASP A 131 4.68 -4.65 -19.79
CA ASP A 131 3.71 -3.56 -19.80
C ASP A 131 3.51 -2.96 -18.39
N PRO A 132 3.99 -1.73 -18.11
CA PRO A 132 3.85 -1.10 -16.79
C PRO A 132 2.40 -0.82 -16.40
N ARG A 133 1.46 -0.84 -17.35
CA ARG A 133 0.01 -0.68 -17.08
C ARG A 133 -0.53 -1.81 -16.21
N LEU A 134 0.06 -3.01 -16.31
CA LEU A 134 -0.31 -4.18 -15.52
C LEU A 134 0.03 -4.04 -14.03
N GLY A 135 0.95 -3.13 -13.68
CA GLY A 135 1.48 -3.03 -12.32
C GLY A 135 0.40 -2.84 -11.26
N ILE A 136 0.46 -3.67 -10.22
CA ILE A 136 -0.54 -3.68 -9.13
C ILE A 136 -0.29 -2.54 -8.14
N GLN A 137 -1.23 -1.62 -7.99
CA GLN A 137 -1.11 -0.45 -7.10
C GLN A 137 -1.71 -0.67 -5.71
N LYS A 138 -2.83 -1.42 -5.60
CA LYS A 138 -3.51 -1.68 -4.33
C LYS A 138 -4.08 -3.09 -4.28
N ILE A 139 -4.09 -3.66 -3.08
CA ILE A 139 -4.66 -4.97 -2.78
C ILE A 139 -5.53 -4.84 -1.53
N SER A 140 -6.72 -5.43 -1.57
CA SER A 140 -7.61 -5.56 -0.40
C SER A 140 -8.21 -6.97 -0.37
N LEU A 141 -7.90 -7.73 0.68
CA LEU A 141 -8.40 -9.11 0.87
C LEU A 141 -9.34 -9.15 2.07
N CYS A 142 -10.56 -9.62 1.88
CA CYS A 142 -11.45 -9.95 2.98
C CYS A 142 -11.18 -11.39 3.44
N LYS A 143 -10.53 -11.56 4.60
CA LYS A 143 -10.16 -12.86 5.17
C LYS A 143 -11.34 -13.79 5.47
N PHE A 144 -12.55 -13.23 5.64
CA PHE A 144 -13.77 -13.99 5.95
C PHE A 144 -14.50 -14.48 4.71
N SER A 145 -14.81 -13.57 3.78
CA SER A 145 -15.49 -13.94 2.53
C SER A 145 -14.55 -14.57 1.49
N GLY A 146 -13.24 -14.44 1.67
CA GLY A 146 -12.24 -14.85 0.68
C GLY A 146 -12.19 -13.96 -0.57
N ARG A 147 -12.99 -12.88 -0.65
CA ARG A 147 -12.98 -11.95 -1.79
C ARG A 147 -11.71 -11.10 -1.80
N LEU A 148 -11.16 -10.94 -3.00
CA LEU A 148 -9.92 -10.20 -3.23
C LEU A 148 -10.17 -9.09 -4.25
N LEU A 149 -9.68 -7.89 -3.94
CA LEU A 149 -9.73 -6.74 -4.83
C LEU A 149 -8.31 -6.32 -5.17
N VAL A 150 -8.04 -6.24 -6.47
CA VAL A 150 -6.72 -5.90 -7.02
C VAL A 150 -6.88 -4.69 -7.94
N ALA A 151 -6.12 -3.64 -7.69
CA ALA A 151 -6.17 -2.40 -8.46
C ALA A 151 -4.83 -2.16 -9.16
N GLY A 152 -4.87 -1.76 -10.43
CA GLY A 152 -3.70 -1.58 -11.28
C GLY A 152 -3.35 -0.12 -11.60
N THR A 153 -2.41 0.05 -12.53
CA THR A 153 -1.83 1.35 -12.90
C THR A 153 -2.62 2.08 -13.98
N ALA A 154 -3.37 1.39 -14.83
CA ALA A 154 -4.18 1.96 -15.91
C ALA A 154 -5.69 2.03 -15.57
N GLY A 155 -6.00 2.29 -14.30
CA GLY A 155 -7.38 2.45 -13.82
C GLY A 155 -8.21 1.15 -13.77
N GLN A 156 -7.60 -0.01 -14.00
CA GLN A 156 -8.28 -1.30 -13.89
C GLN A 156 -8.38 -1.74 -12.42
N VAL A 157 -9.59 -2.10 -11.99
CA VAL A 157 -9.87 -2.68 -10.67
C VAL A 157 -10.54 -4.03 -10.89
N VAL A 158 -9.85 -5.11 -10.54
CA VAL A 158 -10.31 -6.49 -10.72
C VAL A 158 -10.85 -7.00 -9.38
N LEU A 159 -12.14 -7.30 -9.36
CA LEU A 159 -12.78 -8.00 -8.25
C LEU A 159 -12.79 -9.50 -8.51
N ILE A 160 -12.24 -10.20 -7.54
CA ILE A 160 -12.09 -11.64 -7.55
C ILE A 160 -13.09 -12.20 -6.54
N MET A 161 -14.08 -12.90 -7.09
CA MET A 161 -15.32 -13.23 -6.41
C MET A 161 -15.16 -14.40 -5.45
N GLU A 162 -14.34 -15.38 -5.84
CA GLU A 162 -14.14 -16.59 -5.07
C GLU A 162 -12.76 -17.21 -5.33
N LEU A 163 -12.29 -17.97 -4.36
CA LEU A 163 -11.26 -18.98 -4.56
C LEU A 163 -11.96 -20.26 -5.00
N GLY A 164 -11.56 -20.85 -6.12
CA GLY A 164 -12.13 -22.08 -6.64
C GLY A 164 -11.11 -23.21 -6.67
N ASP A 165 -11.55 -24.44 -6.40
CA ASP A 165 -10.63 -25.56 -6.25
C ASP A 165 -10.27 -26.23 -7.59
N GLU A 166 -11.06 -26.00 -8.64
CA GLU A 166 -10.88 -26.56 -9.99
C GLU A 166 -10.72 -25.47 -11.06
N ALA A 167 -10.25 -25.86 -12.25
CA ALA A 167 -10.29 -24.97 -13.41
C ALA A 167 -11.74 -24.69 -13.81
N ALA A 168 -12.06 -23.45 -14.16
CA ALA A 168 -13.41 -23.07 -14.56
C ALA A 168 -13.39 -22.09 -15.73
N VAL A 169 -14.39 -22.21 -16.58
CA VAL A 169 -14.65 -21.26 -17.65
C VAL A 169 -15.40 -20.07 -17.04
N GLN A 170 -14.80 -18.89 -17.10
CA GLN A 170 -15.34 -17.67 -16.50
C GLN A 170 -15.41 -16.56 -17.54
N GLU A 171 -16.57 -15.92 -17.61
CA GLU A 171 -16.73 -14.64 -18.29
C GLU A 171 -16.60 -13.50 -17.29
N ILE A 172 -15.92 -12.43 -17.68
CA ILE A 172 -15.63 -11.30 -16.80
C ILE A 172 -16.54 -10.15 -17.19
N ALA A 173 -17.41 -9.75 -16.27
CA ALA A 173 -18.24 -8.58 -16.46
C ALA A 173 -17.37 -7.32 -16.41
N VAL A 174 -17.41 -6.50 -17.45
CA VAL A 174 -16.64 -5.24 -17.52
C VAL A 174 -17.60 -4.06 -17.32
N VAL A 175 -17.33 -3.22 -16.33
CA VAL A 175 -18.08 -1.99 -16.07
C VAL A 175 -17.13 -0.81 -16.13
N THR A 176 -17.54 0.26 -16.83
CA THR A 176 -16.74 1.47 -16.97
C THR A 176 -17.27 2.57 -16.05
N VAL A 177 -16.37 3.26 -15.34
CA VAL A 177 -16.72 4.40 -14.48
C VAL A 177 -15.97 5.63 -14.94
N ASP A 178 -16.71 6.62 -15.42
CA ASP A 178 -16.15 7.91 -15.81
C ASP A 178 -16.22 8.90 -14.63
N LEU A 179 -15.05 9.24 -14.08
CA LEU A 179 -14.91 10.22 -12.99
C LEU A 179 -15.07 11.66 -13.48
N LEU A 180 -14.94 11.90 -14.78
CA LEU A 180 -14.96 13.22 -15.40
C LEU A 180 -16.19 13.42 -16.29
N LYS A 181 -17.22 12.58 -16.16
CA LYS A 181 -18.45 12.65 -16.96
C LYS A 181 -19.09 14.05 -16.98
N GLU A 182 -19.00 14.78 -15.87
CA GLU A 182 -19.56 16.13 -15.71
C GLU A 182 -18.60 17.25 -16.15
N ARG A 183 -17.40 16.91 -16.64
CA ARG A 183 -16.38 17.87 -17.07
C ARG A 183 -16.10 17.77 -18.56
N GLU A 184 -16.31 18.88 -19.25
CA GLU A 184 -15.93 19.02 -20.65
C GLU A 184 -14.50 19.55 -20.80
N GLY A 185 -13.86 19.26 -21.94
CA GLY A 185 -12.54 19.81 -22.30
C GLY A 185 -11.32 19.16 -21.60
N PHE A 186 -11.51 18.13 -20.77
CA PHE A 186 -10.40 17.38 -20.20
C PHE A 186 -9.79 16.42 -21.23
N ALA A 187 -8.48 16.54 -21.46
CA ALA A 187 -7.74 15.65 -22.36
C ALA A 187 -6.78 14.75 -21.56
N TRP A 188 -7.00 13.44 -21.63
CA TRP A 188 -6.10 12.46 -21.04
C TRP A 188 -4.78 12.38 -21.82
N LYS A 189 -3.64 12.51 -21.12
CA LYS A 189 -2.28 12.50 -21.70
C LYS A 189 -1.38 11.38 -21.16
N GLY A 190 -1.96 10.36 -20.51
CA GLY A 190 -1.23 9.22 -19.96
C GLY A 190 -1.40 7.95 -20.78
N HIS A 191 -1.02 6.82 -20.19
CA HIS A 191 -1.22 5.50 -20.79
C HIS A 191 -2.70 5.21 -21.08
N GLU A 192 -3.00 4.58 -22.20
CA GLU A 192 -4.35 4.11 -22.50
C GLU A 192 -4.77 2.94 -21.59
N ARG A 193 -6.09 2.72 -21.47
CA ARG A 193 -6.64 1.59 -20.73
C ARG A 193 -6.15 0.26 -21.31
N LEU A 194 -6.05 -0.77 -20.47
CA LEU A 194 -5.79 -2.12 -20.95
C LEU A 194 -7.02 -2.67 -21.67
N VAL A 195 -6.80 -3.34 -22.79
CA VAL A 195 -7.88 -3.96 -23.56
C VAL A 195 -8.20 -5.32 -22.92
N VAL A 196 -9.40 -5.47 -22.37
CA VAL A 196 -9.88 -6.74 -21.83
C VAL A 196 -10.15 -7.69 -22.98
N ARG A 197 -9.64 -8.92 -22.89
CA ARG A 197 -9.86 -9.89 -23.94
C ARG A 197 -11.34 -10.38 -23.90
N PRO A 198 -12.04 -10.41 -25.04
CA PRO A 198 -13.45 -10.79 -25.08
C PRO A 198 -13.64 -12.29 -24.83
N GLY A 199 -14.87 -12.65 -24.46
CA GLY A 199 -15.36 -14.01 -24.35
C GLY A 199 -14.97 -14.74 -23.05
N PRO A 200 -15.60 -15.91 -22.81
CA PRO A 200 -15.31 -16.75 -21.65
C PRO A 200 -13.90 -17.35 -21.72
N ARG A 201 -13.27 -17.54 -20.56
CA ARG A 201 -11.88 -18.00 -20.45
C ARG A 201 -11.74 -19.13 -19.46
N THR A 202 -10.99 -20.16 -19.83
CA THR A 202 -10.58 -21.21 -18.91
C THR A 202 -9.51 -20.65 -17.98
N LEU A 203 -9.85 -20.49 -16.71
CA LEU A 203 -8.94 -20.09 -15.66
C LEU A 203 -8.52 -21.32 -14.86
N PRO A 204 -7.26 -21.40 -14.40
CA PRO A 204 -6.82 -22.49 -13.54
C PRO A 204 -7.53 -22.44 -12.18
N ALA A 205 -7.38 -23.52 -11.40
CA ALA A 205 -7.79 -23.53 -10.01
C ALA A 205 -7.17 -22.36 -9.25
N GLY A 206 -7.97 -21.71 -8.42
CA GLY A 206 -7.57 -20.58 -7.60
C GLY A 206 -8.52 -19.41 -7.68
N TYR A 207 -7.97 -18.23 -7.51
CA TYR A 207 -8.72 -16.98 -7.41
C TYR A 207 -9.34 -16.60 -8.77
N ARG A 208 -10.68 -16.63 -8.85
CA ARG A 208 -11.44 -16.39 -10.09
C ARG A 208 -11.94 -14.94 -10.18
N PRO A 209 -11.40 -14.11 -11.10
CA PRO A 209 -11.96 -12.80 -11.41
C PRO A 209 -13.36 -12.93 -11.99
N GLY A 210 -14.33 -12.19 -11.44
CA GLY A 210 -15.71 -12.17 -11.94
C GLY A 210 -16.14 -10.81 -12.50
N LEU A 211 -15.49 -9.73 -12.05
CA LEU A 211 -15.85 -8.37 -12.41
C LEU A 211 -14.59 -7.53 -12.58
N LEU A 212 -14.54 -6.75 -13.65
CA LEU A 212 -13.53 -5.75 -13.91
C LEU A 212 -14.18 -4.37 -14.00
N LEU A 213 -13.73 -3.46 -13.14
CA LEU A 213 -14.13 -2.06 -13.17
C LEU A 213 -13.02 -1.23 -13.82
N GLN A 214 -13.31 -0.65 -14.98
CA GLN A 214 -12.39 0.24 -15.69
C GLN A 214 -12.70 1.69 -15.36
N VAL A 215 -11.77 2.37 -14.69
CA VAL A 215 -11.91 3.79 -14.36
C VAL A 215 -11.42 4.65 -15.52
N LEU A 216 -12.17 5.72 -15.82
CA LEU A 216 -11.82 6.75 -16.78
C LEU A 216 -11.69 8.12 -16.08
N PRO A 217 -10.62 8.90 -16.37
CA PRO A 217 -9.44 8.53 -17.15
C PRO A 217 -8.70 7.31 -16.55
N PRO A 218 -7.96 6.53 -17.36
CA PRO A 218 -7.26 5.31 -16.93
C PRO A 218 -5.98 5.63 -16.13
N ALA A 219 -6.14 6.41 -15.05
CA ALA A 219 -5.08 6.77 -14.14
C ALA A 219 -4.87 5.70 -13.06
N ALA A 220 -3.69 5.72 -12.45
CA ALA A 220 -3.33 4.79 -11.38
C ALA A 220 -4.29 4.91 -10.19
N VAL A 221 -4.72 3.76 -9.68
CA VAL A 221 -5.59 3.69 -8.50
C VAL A 221 -4.76 3.96 -7.25
N THR A 222 -5.08 5.03 -6.54
CA THR A 222 -4.32 5.55 -5.39
C THR A 222 -4.89 5.12 -4.04
N ALA A 223 -6.16 4.73 -4.00
CA ALA A 223 -6.84 4.21 -2.80
C ALA A 223 -7.86 3.14 -3.20
N LEU A 224 -8.03 2.13 -2.34
CA LEU A 224 -8.92 0.99 -2.58
C LEU A 224 -9.42 0.46 -1.25
N VAL A 225 -10.72 0.17 -1.14
CA VAL A 225 -11.32 -0.48 0.03
C VAL A 225 -12.50 -1.38 -0.38
N LEU A 226 -12.63 -2.52 0.30
CA LEU A 226 -13.67 -3.51 0.08
C LEU A 226 -14.50 -3.67 1.36
N HIS A 227 -15.83 -3.61 1.24
CA HIS A 227 -16.75 -3.93 2.33
C HIS A 227 -17.57 -5.16 1.95
N ALA A 228 -17.11 -6.34 2.38
CA ALA A 228 -17.64 -7.62 1.91
C ALA A 228 -19.09 -7.89 2.37
N GLU A 229 -19.48 -7.35 3.53
CA GLU A 229 -20.81 -7.49 4.12
C GLU A 229 -21.88 -6.71 3.36
N TRP A 230 -21.61 -5.43 3.12
CA TRP A 230 -22.49 -4.52 2.35
C TRP A 230 -22.40 -4.75 0.85
N ARG A 231 -21.44 -5.57 0.42
CA ARG A 231 -21.14 -5.87 -0.97
C ARG A 231 -20.81 -4.63 -1.81
N LEU A 232 -20.01 -3.76 -1.20
CA LEU A 232 -19.55 -2.50 -1.78
C LEU A 232 -18.02 -2.52 -1.93
N LEU A 233 -17.54 -1.83 -2.96
CA LEU A 233 -16.14 -1.46 -3.09
C LEU A 233 -16.04 0.02 -3.42
N ALA A 234 -14.99 0.67 -2.93
CA ALA A 234 -14.68 2.04 -3.30
C ALA A 234 -13.22 2.12 -3.78
N PHE A 235 -13.00 3.01 -4.74
CA PHE A 235 -11.69 3.23 -5.36
C PHE A 235 -11.47 4.73 -5.52
N GLY A 236 -10.20 5.14 -5.56
CA GLY A 236 -9.78 6.52 -5.76
C GLY A 236 -8.60 6.61 -6.72
N THR A 237 -8.52 7.71 -7.46
CA THR A 237 -7.42 8.04 -8.38
C THR A 237 -6.91 9.46 -8.09
N SER A 238 -6.04 9.96 -8.94
CA SER A 238 -5.65 11.38 -8.96
C SER A 238 -6.81 12.34 -9.27
N HIS A 239 -7.89 11.86 -9.90
CA HIS A 239 -8.96 12.72 -10.43
C HIS A 239 -10.23 12.71 -9.58
N GLY A 240 -10.43 11.67 -8.79
CA GLY A 240 -11.71 11.43 -8.15
C GLY A 240 -11.79 10.07 -7.48
N PHE A 241 -12.99 9.74 -7.03
CA PHE A 241 -13.31 8.45 -6.43
C PHE A 241 -14.71 7.99 -6.83
N GLY A 242 -14.98 6.71 -6.66
CA GLY A 242 -16.28 6.13 -6.90
C GLY A 242 -16.65 5.09 -5.86
N LEU A 243 -17.96 4.90 -5.68
CA LEU A 243 -18.54 3.81 -4.92
C LEU A 243 -19.26 2.89 -5.89
N PHE A 244 -18.95 1.61 -5.79
CA PHE A 244 -19.45 0.59 -6.69
C PHE A 244 -20.09 -0.56 -5.90
N ASP A 245 -21.24 -0.99 -6.39
CA ASP A 245 -22.02 -2.06 -5.83
C ASP A 245 -21.85 -3.31 -6.69
N TYR A 246 -21.03 -4.23 -6.20
CA TYR A 246 -20.62 -5.40 -6.96
C TYR A 246 -21.62 -6.55 -6.92
N GLN A 247 -22.65 -6.48 -6.07
CA GLN A 247 -23.74 -7.46 -6.11
C GLN A 247 -24.67 -7.22 -7.30
N LYS A 248 -24.91 -5.96 -7.67
CA LYS A 248 -25.70 -5.57 -8.85
C LYS A 248 -24.85 -5.19 -10.06
N ALA A 249 -23.53 -5.22 -9.94
CA ALA A 249 -22.60 -4.67 -10.92
C ALA A 249 -22.96 -3.22 -11.33
N HIS A 250 -23.33 -2.38 -10.35
CA HIS A 250 -23.87 -1.05 -10.57
C HIS A 250 -23.00 0.03 -9.92
N VAL A 251 -22.81 1.16 -10.61
CA VAL A 251 -22.08 2.32 -10.08
C VAL A 251 -23.01 3.12 -9.18
N VAL A 252 -22.76 3.15 -7.87
CA VAL A 252 -23.59 3.92 -6.92
C VAL A 252 -23.40 5.41 -7.17
N PHE A 253 -22.14 5.86 -7.22
CA PHE A 253 -21.78 7.21 -7.65
C PHE A 253 -20.31 7.29 -8.06
N ALA A 254 -19.97 8.33 -8.82
CA ALA A 254 -18.61 8.74 -9.15
C ALA A 254 -18.48 10.24 -8.88
N ARG A 255 -17.40 10.68 -8.24
CA ARG A 255 -17.15 12.09 -7.92
C ARG A 255 -15.77 12.53 -8.38
N CYS A 256 -15.73 13.62 -9.14
CA CYS A 256 -14.52 14.37 -9.45
C CYS A 256 -14.08 15.19 -8.23
N THR A 257 -12.78 15.20 -7.94
CA THR A 257 -12.15 15.97 -6.85
C THR A 257 -11.15 17.00 -7.35
N LEU A 258 -10.94 17.09 -8.66
CA LEU A 258 -10.07 18.11 -9.26
C LEU A 258 -10.64 19.51 -9.02
N HIS A 259 -9.79 20.52 -8.94
CA HIS A 259 -10.24 21.91 -8.93
C HIS A 259 -10.74 22.32 -10.34
N PRO A 260 -11.71 23.24 -10.50
CA PRO A 260 -12.20 23.66 -11.82
C PRO A 260 -11.11 24.23 -12.74
N SER A 261 -10.04 24.81 -12.19
CA SER A 261 -8.88 25.29 -12.96
C SER A 261 -7.91 24.18 -13.40
N GLU A 262 -8.04 22.97 -12.84
CA GLU A 262 -7.21 21.82 -13.20
C GLU A 262 -7.78 21.13 -14.45
N THR A 263 -7.39 21.64 -15.63
CA THR A 263 -7.71 21.05 -16.95
C THR A 263 -6.74 19.93 -17.35
N LEU A 264 -5.63 19.79 -16.62
CA LEU A 264 -4.60 18.78 -16.80
C LEU A 264 -4.26 18.20 -15.43
N ALA A 265 -4.62 16.94 -15.17
CA ALA A 265 -3.99 16.23 -14.07
C ALA A 265 -2.71 15.61 -14.61
N LEU A 266 -1.57 16.11 -14.13
CA LEU A 266 -0.28 15.50 -14.41
C LEU A 266 -0.28 14.05 -13.91
N GLU A 267 0.42 13.16 -14.62
CA GLU A 267 0.84 11.89 -14.04
C GLU A 267 1.48 12.16 -12.66
N GLY A 268 1.00 11.44 -11.64
CA GLY A 268 1.39 11.69 -10.26
C GLY A 268 2.90 11.52 -9.99
N PRO A 269 3.40 11.99 -8.83
CA PRO A 269 4.82 12.04 -8.47
C PRO A 269 5.44 10.68 -8.11
N LEU A 270 4.71 9.58 -8.21
CA LEU A 270 5.15 8.27 -7.71
C LEU A 270 6.01 7.48 -8.73
N SER A 271 6.02 7.89 -10.00
CA SER A 271 6.79 7.24 -11.08
C SER A 271 8.26 7.70 -11.16
N ARG A 272 8.58 8.91 -10.69
CA ARG A 272 9.94 9.47 -10.85
C ARG A 272 11.04 8.83 -10.00
N VAL A 273 10.72 7.93 -9.06
CA VAL A 273 11.73 7.25 -8.24
C VAL A 273 12.25 5.94 -8.86
N LYS A 274 11.76 5.48 -10.02
CA LYS A 274 12.30 4.25 -10.66
C LYS A 274 12.71 4.40 -12.14
N SER A 275 12.95 5.62 -12.61
CA SER A 275 13.48 5.87 -13.96
C SER A 275 15.00 6.11 -14.02
N LEU A 276 15.80 5.62 -13.06
CA LEU A 276 17.27 5.60 -13.21
C LEU A 276 17.74 4.49 -14.18
N LYS A 277 17.01 3.37 -14.25
CA LYS A 277 17.30 2.30 -15.24
C LYS A 277 16.87 2.64 -16.67
N LYS A 278 15.85 3.49 -16.85
CA LYS A 278 15.43 4.00 -18.17
C LYS A 278 16.48 4.92 -18.79
N SER A 279 17.20 5.71 -17.99
CA SER A 279 18.31 6.58 -18.45
C SER A 279 19.53 5.79 -18.98
N LEU A 280 19.82 4.63 -18.37
CA LEU A 280 20.86 3.71 -18.89
C LEU A 280 20.51 3.21 -20.31
N ARG A 281 19.23 2.90 -20.56
CA ARG A 281 18.81 2.35 -21.87
C ARG A 281 18.88 3.37 -23.01
N GLN A 282 18.83 4.68 -22.76
CA GLN A 282 19.11 5.68 -23.80
C GLN A 282 20.62 5.91 -24.02
N SER A 283 21.44 5.80 -22.97
CA SER A 283 22.90 6.02 -23.09
C SER A 283 23.61 4.84 -23.79
N PHE A 284 23.20 3.59 -23.56
CA PHE A 284 23.85 2.42 -24.18
C PHE A 284 23.41 2.11 -25.62
N ARG A 285 22.32 2.71 -26.12
CA ARG A 285 21.98 2.67 -27.56
C ARG A 285 22.65 3.78 -28.38
N ARG A 286 23.29 4.78 -27.73
CA ARG A 286 23.94 5.91 -28.42
C ARG A 286 25.46 5.91 -28.38
N ILE A 287 26.11 4.97 -27.68
CA ILE A 287 27.56 4.88 -27.62
C ILE A 287 28.04 3.60 -28.32
N ARG A 288 28.01 3.63 -29.65
CA ARG A 288 28.97 2.93 -30.52
C ARG A 288 29.19 3.78 -31.76
N LYS A 289 30.06 4.78 -31.63
CA LYS A 289 30.97 5.34 -32.66
C LYS A 289 31.56 6.65 -32.14
N SER A 290 32.78 6.62 -31.62
CA SER A 290 33.67 7.80 -31.59
C SER A 290 35.08 7.40 -31.14
N ARG A 291 35.96 7.28 -32.14
CA ARG A 291 37.40 7.59 -32.20
C ARG A 291 38.30 7.36 -30.97
N VAL A 292 39.18 6.39 -31.19
CA VAL A 292 40.63 6.36 -30.90
C VAL A 292 41.25 7.76 -30.74
N SER A 293 41.87 8.01 -29.60
CA SER A 293 43.08 8.83 -29.50
C SER A 293 43.80 8.48 -28.19
N GLY A 294 44.99 7.90 -28.32
CA GLY A 294 45.85 7.57 -27.18
C GLY A 294 46.59 8.78 -26.64
N LYS A 295 46.94 8.75 -25.35
CA LYS A 295 48.09 9.50 -24.85
C LYS A 295 48.67 8.91 -23.56
N LYS A 296 49.99 9.03 -23.50
CA LYS A 296 51.03 8.43 -22.65
C LYS A 296 50.90 8.73 -21.15
N ARG A 297 51.44 7.78 -20.36
CA ARG A 297 51.89 7.90 -18.96
C ARG A 297 53.17 8.74 -18.86
N ASP A 298 53.38 9.39 -17.70
CA ASP A 298 54.67 9.58 -17.00
C ASP A 298 54.47 10.17 -15.56
N PRO A 299 55.49 10.17 -14.65
CA PRO A 299 55.42 9.69 -13.24
C PRO A 299 55.45 10.80 -12.11
N PRO A 300 55.62 10.50 -10.78
CA PRO A 300 55.08 11.29 -9.64
C PRO A 300 56.00 12.39 -9.04
N PRO A 301 55.50 13.26 -8.12
CA PRO A 301 56.27 14.37 -7.52
C PRO A 301 56.88 14.07 -6.12
N PRO A 302 57.86 14.89 -5.63
CA PRO A 302 58.51 14.76 -4.32
C PRO A 302 57.80 15.55 -3.18
N PRO A 303 58.21 15.42 -1.89
CA PRO A 303 57.33 15.61 -0.71
C PRO A 303 57.26 17.05 -0.17
N PRO A 304 56.27 17.38 0.69
CA PRO A 304 56.01 18.74 1.14
C PRO A 304 56.75 19.11 2.44
N VAL A 305 57.23 20.35 2.50
CA VAL A 305 57.64 21.05 3.73
C VAL A 305 56.50 22.00 4.09
N GLY A 306 55.89 21.85 5.26
CA GLY A 306 54.86 22.80 5.73
C GLY A 306 53.87 22.29 6.77
N ALA A 307 54.28 21.44 7.71
CA ALA A 307 53.37 20.88 8.73
C ALA A 307 52.88 21.88 9.79
N GLN A 308 53.50 23.07 9.92
CA GLN A 308 53.17 24.02 11.00
C GLN A 308 52.06 25.03 10.65
N VAL A 309 51.75 25.24 9.36
CA VAL A 309 50.73 26.24 8.96
C VAL A 309 49.33 25.62 8.85
N GLN A 310 49.22 24.32 8.55
CA GLN A 310 47.92 23.62 8.50
C GLN A 310 47.32 23.38 9.89
N GLU A 311 48.16 23.17 10.92
CA GLU A 311 47.68 22.91 12.28
C GLU A 311 47.14 24.19 12.96
N ALA A 312 47.72 25.36 12.65
CA ALA A 312 47.23 26.65 13.15
C ALA A 312 45.86 27.03 12.56
N ASN A 313 45.62 26.72 11.28
CA ASN A 313 44.35 26.99 10.61
C ASN A 313 43.23 26.05 11.08
N ALA A 314 43.54 24.81 11.49
CA ALA A 314 42.57 23.87 12.03
C ALA A 314 42.04 24.33 13.41
N ARG A 315 42.91 24.84 14.28
CA ARG A 315 42.53 25.28 15.63
C ARG A 315 41.64 26.54 15.64
N LEU A 316 41.84 27.44 14.68
CA LEU A 316 40.97 28.61 14.49
C LEU A 316 39.58 28.23 13.96
N ALA A 317 39.49 27.19 13.13
CA ALA A 317 38.22 26.67 12.64
C ALA A 317 37.42 25.97 13.76
N GLU A 318 38.10 25.23 14.64
CA GLU A 318 37.48 24.58 15.81
C GLU A 318 36.93 25.60 16.81
N GLN A 319 37.67 26.68 17.10
CA GLN A 319 37.20 27.75 17.99
C GLN A 319 35.99 28.53 17.43
N GLN A 320 35.96 28.80 16.13
CA GLN A 320 34.79 29.42 15.49
C GLN A 320 33.56 28.51 15.50
N GLN A 321 33.77 27.19 15.47
CA GLN A 321 32.71 26.19 15.49
C GLN A 321 32.15 25.97 16.90
N GLU A 322 32.98 26.09 17.95
CA GLU A 322 32.54 26.07 19.35
C GLU A 322 31.77 27.35 19.74
N GLU A 323 32.21 28.53 19.29
CA GLU A 323 31.46 29.78 19.52
C GLU A 323 30.11 29.81 18.77
N ALA A 324 30.02 29.18 17.60
CA ALA A 324 28.75 29.01 16.88
C ALA A 324 27.82 28.01 17.58
N ALA A 325 28.36 26.93 18.16
CA ALA A 325 27.59 25.95 18.91
C ALA A 325 27.07 26.49 20.26
N ALA A 326 27.83 27.39 20.91
CA ALA A 326 27.41 28.05 22.14
C ALA A 326 26.24 29.05 21.92
N ARG A 327 26.14 29.66 20.73
CA ARG A 327 25.02 30.56 20.37
C ARG A 327 23.71 29.83 20.03
N ASP A 328 23.78 28.54 19.67
CA ASP A 328 22.62 27.70 19.34
C ASP A 328 21.98 27.05 20.59
N ALA A 329 22.64 27.14 21.76
CA ALA A 329 22.18 26.52 23.01
C ALA A 329 21.10 27.32 23.76
N ASP A 330 20.94 28.62 23.47
CA ASP A 330 20.02 29.52 24.20
C ASP A 330 18.70 29.84 23.46
N VAL A 331 18.43 29.19 22.32
CA VAL A 331 17.16 29.34 21.60
C VAL A 331 16.17 28.28 22.07
N ALA A 332 15.24 28.67 22.96
CA ALA A 332 14.06 27.86 23.28
C ALA A 332 13.39 27.36 21.98
N PRO A 333 12.91 26.10 21.91
CA PRO A 333 12.51 25.49 20.65
C PRO A 333 11.37 26.27 20.01
N VAL A 334 11.70 27.03 18.96
CA VAL A 334 10.73 27.80 18.18
C VAL A 334 9.78 26.81 17.52
N GLN A 335 8.58 26.68 18.08
CA GLN A 335 7.51 25.89 17.46
C GLN A 335 7.22 26.47 16.08
N ARG A 336 7.63 25.75 15.04
CA ARG A 336 7.42 26.16 13.65
C ARG A 336 5.91 26.24 13.39
N ARG A 337 5.41 27.44 13.06
CA ARG A 337 4.02 27.62 12.63
C ARG A 337 3.79 26.78 11.36
N VAL A 338 2.81 25.89 11.41
CA VAL A 338 2.38 25.10 10.25
C VAL A 338 1.47 25.98 9.41
N GLU A 339 2.04 26.57 8.36
CA GLU A 339 1.30 27.36 7.39
C GLU A 339 0.48 26.46 6.45
N PRO A 340 -0.71 26.90 6.02
CA PRO A 340 -1.52 26.18 5.04
C PRO A 340 -0.76 26.06 3.72
N ARG A 341 -0.80 24.87 3.09
CA ARG A 341 -0.28 24.70 1.72
C ARG A 341 -1.04 25.58 0.72
N SER A 342 -0.32 26.05 -0.31
CA SER A 342 -0.89 26.84 -1.41
C SER A 342 -1.92 26.03 -2.21
N LEU A 343 -2.83 26.73 -2.88
CA LEU A 343 -3.88 26.11 -3.70
C LEU A 343 -3.38 25.59 -5.05
N ASP A 344 -2.16 25.98 -5.46
CA ASP A 344 -1.58 25.63 -6.77
C ASP A 344 -0.89 24.26 -6.81
N ASP A 345 -1.08 23.42 -5.79
CA ASP A 345 -0.52 22.05 -5.79
C ASP A 345 -1.29 21.19 -6.80
N SER A 346 -0.63 20.84 -7.91
CA SER A 346 -1.13 20.10 -9.09
C SER A 346 -1.80 18.73 -8.83
N LEU A 347 -1.91 18.32 -7.56
CA LEU A 347 -2.44 17.04 -7.11
C LEU A 347 -3.45 17.20 -5.98
N SER A 348 -4.04 18.39 -5.82
CA SER A 348 -4.99 18.71 -4.76
C SER A 348 -6.15 17.69 -4.71
N GLY A 349 -6.65 17.30 -5.89
CA GLY A 349 -7.73 16.32 -6.05
C GLY A 349 -7.35 14.86 -5.79
N LEU A 350 -6.07 14.52 -5.60
CA LEU A 350 -5.66 13.12 -5.46
C LEU A 350 -6.25 12.47 -4.20
N VAL A 351 -6.91 11.33 -4.38
CA VAL A 351 -7.51 10.57 -3.29
C VAL A 351 -6.46 9.68 -2.62
N ARG A 352 -6.26 9.82 -1.31
CA ARG A 352 -5.18 9.15 -0.57
C ARG A 352 -5.65 7.96 0.24
N CYS A 353 -6.84 8.04 0.83
CA CYS A 353 -7.40 6.99 1.67
C CYS A 353 -8.91 6.91 1.54
N LEU A 354 -9.43 5.70 1.73
CA LEU A 354 -10.85 5.37 1.77
C LEU A 354 -11.11 4.50 3.01
N TYR A 355 -12.21 4.74 3.70
CA TYR A 355 -12.56 3.99 4.90
C TYR A 355 -14.08 3.85 5.03
N PHE A 356 -14.56 2.62 5.20
CA PHE A 356 -15.95 2.35 5.54
C PHE A 356 -16.11 2.26 7.06
N ALA A 357 -17.24 2.74 7.56
CA ALA A 357 -17.57 2.68 8.98
C ALA A 357 -19.09 2.65 9.18
N ASP A 358 -19.59 1.89 10.15
CA ASP A 358 -20.96 2.04 10.64
C ASP A 358 -20.95 2.98 11.86
N THR A 359 -21.49 4.19 11.71
CA THR A 359 -21.37 5.23 12.73
C THR A 359 -22.44 6.31 12.63
N PHE A 360 -22.51 7.17 13.65
CA PHE A 360 -23.33 8.37 13.67
C PHE A 360 -22.77 9.47 12.77
N LEU A 361 -23.53 9.93 11.78
CA LEU A 361 -23.11 11.00 10.86
C LEU A 361 -24.12 12.16 10.75
N ARG A 362 -25.42 11.87 10.81
CA ARG A 362 -26.49 12.86 10.68
C ARG A 362 -27.05 13.27 12.04
N ASP A 363 -27.53 12.29 12.79
CA ASP A 363 -27.99 12.42 14.17
C ASP A 363 -27.07 11.62 15.10
N GLY A 364 -27.27 11.78 16.41
CA GLY A 364 -26.53 11.04 17.44
C GLY A 364 -27.27 9.80 17.94
N THR A 365 -28.34 9.40 17.25
CA THR A 365 -29.27 8.35 17.71
C THR A 365 -29.31 7.16 16.77
N ARG A 366 -29.16 7.38 15.46
CA ARG A 366 -29.14 6.33 14.44
C ARG A 366 -27.77 6.27 13.80
N GLN A 367 -27.13 5.12 13.94
CA GLN A 367 -25.96 4.80 13.14
C GLN A 367 -26.39 4.47 11.70
N CYS A 368 -25.50 4.73 10.76
CA CYS A 368 -25.65 4.25 9.40
C CYS A 368 -24.31 3.85 8.80
N PRO A 369 -24.32 2.99 7.76
CA PRO A 369 -23.16 2.76 6.93
C PRO A 369 -22.63 4.07 6.32
N THR A 370 -21.32 4.29 6.40
CA THR A 370 -20.66 5.50 5.91
C THR A 370 -19.41 5.19 5.11
N LEU A 371 -19.11 6.05 4.14
CA LEU A 371 -17.84 6.06 3.40
C LEU A 371 -17.10 7.38 3.65
N TRP A 372 -15.86 7.28 4.07
CA TRP A 372 -14.95 8.39 4.33
C TRP A 372 -13.85 8.42 3.28
N VAL A 373 -13.59 9.60 2.71
CA VAL A 373 -12.63 9.78 1.63
C VAL A 373 -11.69 10.94 1.96
N GLY A 374 -10.40 10.67 2.06
CA GLY A 374 -9.38 11.68 2.34
C GLY A 374 -8.57 12.05 1.09
N THR A 375 -8.38 13.34 0.85
CA THR A 375 -7.64 13.87 -0.31
C THR A 375 -6.27 14.41 0.06
N ASN A 376 -5.48 14.71 -0.98
CA ASN A 376 -4.18 15.34 -0.86
C ASN A 376 -4.29 16.82 -0.43
N ALA A 377 -5.39 17.50 -0.73
CA ALA A 377 -5.69 18.87 -0.26
C ALA A 377 -6.08 18.97 1.22
N GLY A 378 -6.10 17.86 1.97
CA GLY A 378 -6.54 17.85 3.37
C GLY A 378 -8.06 17.93 3.52
N THR A 379 -8.82 17.59 2.48
CA THR A 379 -10.28 17.50 2.52
C THR A 379 -10.69 16.07 2.88
N VAL A 380 -11.69 15.92 3.75
CA VAL A 380 -12.33 14.64 4.04
C VAL A 380 -13.82 14.71 3.73
N PHE A 381 -14.27 13.90 2.77
CA PHE A 381 -15.68 13.73 2.45
C PHE A 381 -16.26 12.58 3.26
N ALA A 382 -17.46 12.76 3.79
CA ALA A 382 -18.22 11.72 4.49
C ALA A 382 -19.58 11.52 3.83
N TYR A 383 -19.81 10.32 3.34
CA TYR A 383 -21.08 9.89 2.73
C TYR A 383 -21.85 9.03 3.71
N SER A 384 -23.14 9.34 3.86
CA SER A 384 -24.12 8.43 4.45
C SER A 384 -24.61 7.48 3.36
N LEU A 385 -24.60 6.18 3.64
CA LEU A 385 -25.04 5.15 2.72
C LEU A 385 -26.35 4.54 3.25
N ASP A 386 -27.33 4.43 2.37
CA ASP A 386 -28.56 3.68 2.60
C ASP A 386 -28.40 2.32 1.95
N VAL A 387 -28.03 1.33 2.76
CA VAL A 387 -27.79 -0.06 2.33
C VAL A 387 -29.02 -0.88 2.69
N PRO A 388 -29.79 -1.37 1.70
CA PRO A 388 -30.95 -2.21 1.97
C PRO A 388 -30.59 -3.49 2.72
N SER A 389 -31.55 -4.03 3.48
CA SER A 389 -31.42 -5.35 4.09
C SER A 389 -31.14 -6.42 3.02
N PRO A 390 -30.47 -7.54 3.37
CA PRO A 390 -30.09 -8.56 2.41
C PRO A 390 -31.27 -9.10 1.58
N ASP A 391 -32.46 -9.19 2.17
CA ASP A 391 -33.67 -9.69 1.49
C ASP A 391 -34.21 -8.73 0.43
N ARG A 392 -34.08 -7.42 0.66
CA ARG A 392 -34.53 -6.37 -0.27
C ARG A 392 -33.44 -5.93 -1.23
N ARG A 393 -32.27 -6.56 -1.15
CA ARG A 393 -31.08 -6.10 -1.85
C ARG A 393 -31.16 -6.34 -3.36
N SER A 394 -31.91 -7.35 -3.81
CA SER A 394 -32.21 -7.58 -5.23
C SER A 394 -33.08 -6.46 -5.82
N GLU A 395 -34.05 -5.95 -5.05
CA GLU A 395 -35.02 -4.95 -5.50
C GLU A 395 -34.47 -3.52 -5.38
N LEU A 396 -33.99 -3.14 -4.20
CA LEU A 396 -33.61 -1.76 -3.90
C LEU A 396 -32.16 -1.45 -4.28
N ALA A 397 -31.94 -0.26 -4.85
CA ALA A 397 -30.62 0.29 -5.10
C ALA A 397 -30.01 0.85 -3.81
N ILE A 398 -28.68 0.86 -3.74
CA ILE A 398 -27.96 1.54 -2.65
C ILE A 398 -27.91 3.02 -3.00
N HIS A 399 -28.22 3.88 -2.03
CA HIS A 399 -28.10 5.33 -2.19
C HIS A 399 -26.95 5.86 -1.33
N ALA A 400 -26.22 6.85 -1.86
CA ALA A 400 -25.15 7.53 -1.14
C ALA A 400 -25.40 9.04 -1.16
N LEU A 401 -25.33 9.66 0.01
CA LEU A 401 -25.58 11.09 0.17
C LEU A 401 -24.40 11.73 0.90
N LEU A 402 -23.81 12.76 0.30
CA LEU A 402 -22.77 13.55 0.94
C LEU A 402 -23.36 14.23 2.19
N ALA A 403 -22.84 13.87 3.36
CA ALA A 403 -23.34 14.40 4.64
C ALA A 403 -22.40 15.44 5.25
N LYS A 404 -21.07 15.26 5.09
CA LYS A 404 -20.07 16.21 5.60
C LYS A 404 -18.92 16.37 4.60
N GLU A 405 -18.38 17.58 4.57
CA GLU A 405 -17.14 17.93 3.91
C GLU A 405 -16.26 18.67 4.91
N ILE A 406 -15.14 18.05 5.31
CA ILE A 406 -14.28 18.53 6.38
C ILE A 406 -12.97 19.00 5.76
N GLN A 407 -12.75 20.32 5.76
CA GLN A 407 -11.48 20.89 5.31
C GLN A 407 -10.52 21.09 6.48
N LEU A 408 -9.37 20.41 6.45
CA LEU A 408 -8.30 20.67 7.41
C LEU A 408 -7.66 22.03 7.12
N MET A 409 -7.56 22.88 8.14
CA MET A 409 -7.01 24.24 7.99
C MET A 409 -5.57 24.28 7.46
N HIS A 410 -4.74 23.28 7.78
CA HIS A 410 -3.35 23.22 7.30
C HIS A 410 -3.23 22.63 5.88
N ARG A 411 -4.33 22.11 5.30
CA ARG A 411 -4.38 21.54 3.93
C ARG A 411 -3.29 20.50 3.63
N ALA A 412 -2.87 19.76 4.66
CA ALA A 412 -1.89 18.68 4.46
C ALA A 412 -2.62 17.40 4.02
N PRO A 413 -1.99 16.56 3.17
CA PRO A 413 -2.59 15.33 2.67
C PRO A 413 -3.07 14.44 3.80
N VAL A 414 -4.30 13.94 3.67
CA VAL A 414 -4.86 12.96 4.58
C VAL A 414 -4.22 11.62 4.28
N VAL A 415 -3.58 11.00 5.27
CA VAL A 415 -2.93 9.69 5.12
C VAL A 415 -3.95 8.58 5.41
N SER A 416 -4.81 8.78 6.40
CA SER A 416 -5.84 7.81 6.80
C SER A 416 -6.91 8.44 7.68
N VAL A 417 -8.04 7.75 7.75
CA VAL A 417 -9.21 8.12 8.56
C VAL A 417 -9.70 6.87 9.30
N TRP A 418 -10.09 7.04 10.56
CA TRP A 418 -10.71 5.98 11.36
C TRP A 418 -11.86 6.54 12.19
N VAL A 419 -12.81 5.67 12.51
CA VAL A 419 -13.85 5.96 13.48
C VAL A 419 -13.56 5.16 14.74
N LEU A 420 -13.69 5.83 15.88
CA LEU A 420 -13.52 5.30 17.22
C LEU A 420 -14.88 5.21 17.90
N ASP A 421 -15.15 4.08 18.56
CA ASP A 421 -16.36 3.82 19.33
C ASP A 421 -16.44 4.66 20.62
N GLY A 422 -17.50 4.45 21.42
CA GLY A 422 -17.68 5.15 22.70
C GLY A 422 -16.54 4.97 23.71
N ARG A 423 -15.71 3.93 23.57
CA ARG A 423 -14.53 3.64 24.42
C ARG A 423 -13.22 4.14 23.80
N GLY A 424 -13.26 4.75 22.61
CA GLY A 424 -12.09 5.22 21.90
C GLY A 424 -11.32 4.14 21.15
N ARG A 425 -11.95 2.99 20.87
CA ARG A 425 -11.38 1.88 20.09
C ARG A 425 -11.81 1.97 18.62
N PRO A 426 -10.98 1.55 17.65
CA PRO A 426 -11.40 1.51 16.26
C PRO A 426 -12.58 0.56 16.06
N LEU A 427 -13.44 0.88 15.10
CA LEU A 427 -14.48 -0.05 14.66
C LEU A 427 -13.87 -1.31 14.03
N PRO A 428 -14.51 -2.48 14.19
CA PRO A 428 -14.01 -3.76 13.71
C PRO A 428 -13.97 -3.83 12.17
N GLU A 429 -13.18 -4.77 11.64
CA GLU A 429 -13.13 -5.03 10.19
C GLU A 429 -14.48 -5.58 9.67
N PRO A 430 -14.79 -5.40 8.37
CA PRO A 430 -16.03 -5.94 7.79
C PRO A 430 -16.15 -7.46 8.01
N LEU A 431 -17.31 -7.93 8.44
CA LEU A 431 -17.60 -9.32 8.85
C LEU A 431 -16.86 -9.81 10.11
N GLU A 432 -16.05 -9.00 10.79
CA GLU A 432 -15.30 -9.48 11.96
C GLU A 432 -16.20 -9.65 13.19
N ALA A 433 -17.13 -8.72 13.41
CA ALA A 433 -18.13 -8.80 14.47
C ALA A 433 -19.14 -9.94 14.22
N SER A 434 -19.51 -10.19 12.96
CA SER A 434 -20.48 -11.24 12.61
C SER A 434 -19.93 -12.67 12.79
N HIS A 435 -18.61 -12.81 12.92
CA HIS A 435 -17.93 -14.09 13.18
C HIS A 435 -17.50 -14.22 14.65
N ASP A 436 -17.95 -13.33 15.54
CA ASP A 436 -17.60 -13.29 16.97
C ASP A 436 -16.08 -13.20 17.26
N LEU A 437 -15.30 -12.70 16.28
CA LEU A 437 -13.85 -12.60 16.39
C LEU A 437 -13.38 -11.25 16.92
N ALA A 438 -14.24 -10.23 16.85
CA ALA A 438 -14.03 -8.94 17.49
C ALA A 438 -15.17 -8.60 18.43
N ARG A 439 -14.84 -7.80 19.44
CA ARG A 439 -15.85 -7.22 20.33
C ARG A 439 -16.74 -6.28 19.52
N ALA A 440 -18.05 -6.42 19.66
CA ALA A 440 -19.00 -5.48 19.07
C ALA A 440 -18.64 -4.03 19.48
N ALA A 441 -18.74 -3.11 18.53
CA ALA A 441 -18.43 -1.70 18.78
C ALA A 441 -19.38 -1.13 19.85
N GLU A 442 -18.83 -0.36 20.78
CA GLU A 442 -19.63 0.29 21.83
C GLU A 442 -20.42 1.46 21.24
N MET A 443 -21.70 1.21 20.95
CA MET A 443 -22.63 2.22 20.43
C MET A 443 -23.18 3.13 21.54
N GLN A 444 -23.04 2.74 22.82
CA GLN A 444 -23.38 3.60 23.95
C GLN A 444 -22.24 4.59 24.22
N GLY A 445 -22.35 5.78 23.65
CA GLY A 445 -21.38 6.86 23.81
C GLY A 445 -21.11 7.61 22.52
N GLY A 446 -20.58 8.83 22.62
CA GLY A 446 -20.27 9.63 21.44
C GLY A 446 -19.05 9.10 20.68
N HIS A 447 -19.27 8.53 19.50
CA HIS A 447 -18.20 8.13 18.58
C HIS A 447 -17.29 9.31 18.25
N SER A 448 -16.05 9.01 17.86
CA SER A 448 -15.06 10.03 17.50
C SER A 448 -14.36 9.69 16.18
N LEU A 449 -14.12 10.69 15.35
CA LEU A 449 -13.42 10.57 14.08
C LEU A 449 -11.94 10.94 14.26
N LEU A 450 -11.03 10.00 13.98
CA LEU A 450 -9.59 10.24 13.95
C LEU A 450 -9.14 10.48 12.51
N ILE A 451 -8.60 11.66 12.24
CA ILE A 451 -7.99 12.03 10.95
C ILE A 451 -6.48 12.17 11.15
N ALA A 452 -5.71 11.37 10.41
CA ALA A 452 -4.26 11.47 10.35
C ALA A 452 -3.82 12.09 9.03
N SER A 453 -3.19 13.26 9.10
CA SER A 453 -2.58 13.92 7.94
C SER A 453 -1.06 13.80 7.97
N GLU A 454 -0.38 14.23 6.91
CA GLU A 454 1.09 14.29 6.88
C GLU A 454 1.71 15.15 7.99
N GLU A 455 0.94 16.05 8.62
CA GLU A 455 1.48 17.04 9.55
C GLU A 455 0.87 17.01 10.96
N GLN A 456 -0.37 16.54 11.08
CA GLN A 456 -1.13 16.57 12.33
C GLN A 456 -2.07 15.37 12.44
N PHE A 457 -2.29 14.91 13.67
CA PHE A 457 -3.40 14.02 14.04
C PHE A 457 -4.50 14.86 14.70
N LYS A 458 -5.77 14.59 14.36
CA LYS A 458 -6.93 15.28 14.94
C LYS A 458 -8.04 14.30 15.24
N VAL A 459 -8.63 14.43 16.42
CA VAL A 459 -9.85 13.70 16.81
C VAL A 459 -11.02 14.68 16.86
N PHE A 460 -12.13 14.31 16.23
CA PHE A 460 -13.38 15.06 16.23
C PHE A 460 -14.49 14.24 16.90
N SER A 461 -15.45 14.89 17.56
CA SER A 461 -16.67 14.22 18.04
C SER A 461 -17.65 13.99 16.90
N LEU A 462 -18.24 12.81 16.78
CA LEU A 462 -19.38 12.58 15.88
C LEU A 462 -20.70 12.73 16.65
N PRO A 463 -21.80 13.14 15.99
CA PRO A 463 -21.93 13.49 14.56
C PRO A 463 -21.55 14.95 14.22
N LYS A 464 -21.34 15.81 15.23
CA LYS A 464 -21.18 17.28 15.03
C LYS A 464 -19.86 17.68 14.38
N VAL A 465 -18.86 16.78 14.35
CA VAL A 465 -17.49 17.02 13.86
C VAL A 465 -16.80 18.19 14.59
N THR A 466 -16.98 18.30 15.90
CA THR A 466 -16.25 19.30 16.70
C THR A 466 -14.89 18.74 17.12
N ALA A 467 -13.83 19.53 17.00
CA ALA A 467 -12.49 19.09 17.33
C ALA A 467 -12.34 18.86 18.85
N LYS A 468 -11.89 17.67 19.25
CA LYS A 468 -11.60 17.29 20.66
C LYS A 468 -10.12 17.48 20.98
N THR A 469 -9.26 16.77 20.26
CA THR A 469 -7.82 16.74 20.50
C THR A 469 -7.06 16.88 19.18
N LYS A 470 -5.86 17.46 19.24
CA LYS A 470 -4.96 17.57 18.09
C LYS A 470 -3.52 17.41 18.55
N PHE A 471 -2.72 16.75 17.73
CA PHE A 471 -1.28 16.64 17.91
C PHE A 471 -0.58 17.10 16.62
N LYS A 472 0.29 18.11 16.73
CA LYS A 472 0.96 18.72 15.58
C LYS A 472 2.38 18.15 15.40
N LEU A 473 2.48 16.94 14.84
CA LEU A 473 3.75 16.23 14.65
C LEU A 473 4.83 17.11 14.02
N THR A 474 4.54 17.76 12.89
CA THR A 474 5.53 18.60 12.18
C THR A 474 5.99 19.80 13.01
N ALA A 475 5.10 20.36 13.83
CA ALA A 475 5.45 21.52 14.66
C ALA A 475 6.33 21.14 15.85
N HIS A 476 6.11 19.96 16.42
CA HIS A 476 6.86 19.48 17.59
C HIS A 476 8.18 18.82 17.21
N GLU A 477 8.23 18.08 16.10
CA GLU A 477 9.36 17.20 15.79
C GLU A 477 9.98 17.45 14.41
N GLY A 478 9.42 18.37 13.62
CA GLY A 478 9.88 18.62 12.24
C GLY A 478 9.66 17.44 11.28
N ALA A 479 8.97 16.39 11.74
CA ALA A 479 8.73 15.15 11.00
C ALA A 479 7.35 15.15 10.34
N ARG A 480 7.24 14.48 9.19
CA ARG A 480 6.00 14.28 8.44
C ARG A 480 5.60 12.82 8.43
N VAL A 481 4.30 12.56 8.59
CA VAL A 481 3.72 11.23 8.56
C VAL A 481 3.83 10.63 7.15
N ARG A 482 4.31 9.39 7.06
CA ARG A 482 4.33 8.60 5.81
C ARG A 482 3.33 7.48 5.84
N LYS A 483 3.27 6.74 6.93
CA LYS A 483 2.32 5.64 7.15
C LYS A 483 1.85 5.63 8.59
N VAL A 484 0.62 5.20 8.79
CA VAL A 484 0.02 5.08 10.11
C VAL A 484 -0.84 3.83 10.18
N ALA A 485 -0.91 3.25 11.37
CA ALA A 485 -1.78 2.12 11.67
C ALA A 485 -2.26 2.21 13.11
N LEU A 486 -3.50 1.77 13.34
CA LEU A 486 -4.00 1.50 14.68
C LEU A 486 -3.64 0.06 15.04
N CYS A 487 -3.20 -0.12 16.28
CA CYS A 487 -2.91 -1.43 16.86
C CYS A 487 -3.45 -1.47 18.27
N ASP A 488 -3.83 -2.66 18.72
CA ASP A 488 -4.18 -2.87 20.11
C ASP A 488 -2.93 -3.15 20.92
N ALA A 489 -2.82 -2.50 22.08
CA ALA A 489 -1.72 -2.72 23.00
C ALA A 489 -1.83 -4.12 23.63
N ALA A 490 -1.23 -5.12 22.97
CA ALA A 490 -1.03 -6.45 23.53
C ALA A 490 0.27 -6.46 24.36
N GLY A 491 0.17 -6.16 25.66
CA GLY A 491 1.33 -6.07 26.55
C GLY A 491 1.02 -6.43 28.01
N GLN A 492 2.04 -7.01 28.66
CA GLN A 492 2.07 -7.56 30.02
C GLN A 492 2.21 -6.49 31.12
N ARG A 493 2.23 -5.20 30.76
CA ARG A 493 2.18 -4.06 31.69
C ARG A 493 0.73 -3.55 31.74
N ASP A 494 0.08 -3.72 32.88
CA ASP A 494 -1.35 -3.46 33.10
C ASP A 494 -1.85 -2.07 32.66
N GLU A 495 -0.98 -1.05 32.62
CA GLU A 495 -1.38 0.35 32.37
C GLU A 495 -1.98 0.62 30.97
N TRP A 496 -1.68 -0.21 29.98
CA TRP A 496 -2.09 -0.01 28.58
C TRP A 496 -2.94 -1.13 28.04
N HIS A 497 -3.25 -2.14 28.86
CA HIS A 497 -4.02 -3.30 28.44
C HIS A 497 -5.41 -2.87 27.90
N GLY A 498 -5.73 -3.28 26.68
CA GLY A 498 -7.01 -2.98 26.03
C GLY A 498 -7.20 -1.54 25.55
N ARG A 499 -6.11 -0.75 25.42
CA ARG A 499 -6.10 0.56 24.74
C ARG A 499 -5.56 0.43 23.32
N SER A 500 -6.10 1.24 22.42
CA SER A 500 -5.61 1.33 21.04
C SER A 500 -4.50 2.40 20.93
N LEU A 501 -3.47 2.08 20.16
CA LEU A 501 -2.30 2.91 19.93
C LEU A 501 -2.18 3.23 18.45
N LEU A 502 -1.79 4.45 18.13
CA LEU A 502 -1.46 4.90 16.79
C LEU A 502 0.04 4.78 16.57
N LEU A 503 0.45 3.90 15.66
CA LEU A 503 1.81 3.82 15.16
C LEU A 503 1.95 4.73 13.96
N CYS A 504 3.02 5.53 13.93
CA CYS A 504 3.30 6.46 12.86
C CYS A 504 4.75 6.30 12.38
N LEU A 505 4.94 5.93 11.12
CA LEU A 505 6.23 6.00 10.44
C LEU A 505 6.39 7.38 9.81
N THR A 506 7.51 8.05 10.10
CA THR A 506 7.80 9.39 9.58
C THR A 506 8.71 9.37 8.35
N ASN A 507 8.81 10.51 7.67
CA ASN A 507 9.75 10.72 6.57
C ASN A 507 11.22 10.66 6.99
N LEU A 508 11.51 10.78 8.29
CA LEU A 508 12.85 10.63 8.85
C LEU A 508 13.21 9.15 9.12
N GLY A 509 12.23 8.24 8.97
CA GLY A 509 12.40 6.81 9.23
C GLY A 509 12.18 6.41 10.69
N ASP A 510 11.70 7.33 11.52
CA ASP A 510 11.33 7.06 12.91
C ASP A 510 9.91 6.51 13.01
N VAL A 511 9.69 5.63 13.99
CA VAL A 511 8.36 5.12 14.36
C VAL A 511 7.95 5.73 15.69
N HIS A 512 6.85 6.47 15.69
CA HIS A 512 6.24 7.11 16.85
C HIS A 512 5.03 6.31 17.29
N THR A 513 4.88 6.15 18.60
CA THR A 513 3.71 5.56 19.24
C THR A 513 2.94 6.67 19.92
N VAL A 514 1.65 6.81 19.60
CA VAL A 514 0.78 7.86 20.12
C VAL A 514 -0.47 7.22 20.73
N SER A 515 -0.88 7.65 21.93
CA SER A 515 -2.08 7.15 22.59
C SER A 515 -3.35 7.57 21.85
N VAL A 516 -4.36 6.72 21.76
CA VAL A 516 -5.70 7.06 21.21
C VAL A 516 -6.74 6.90 22.32
N PRO A 517 -7.74 7.79 22.46
CA PRO A 517 -8.02 8.99 21.66
C PRO A 517 -7.27 10.27 22.10
N GLY A 518 -6.48 10.19 23.17
CA GLY A 518 -5.84 11.38 23.79
C GLY A 518 -4.75 12.06 22.96
N LEU A 519 -4.23 11.41 21.92
CA LEU A 519 -3.14 11.88 21.05
C LEU A 519 -1.86 12.31 21.79
N ARG A 520 -1.55 11.67 22.92
CA ARG A 520 -0.29 11.90 23.66
C ARG A 520 0.83 11.03 23.07
N PRO A 521 1.99 11.61 22.72
CA PRO A 521 3.15 10.83 22.30
C PRO A 521 3.64 9.96 23.46
N LEU A 522 3.91 8.69 23.19
CA LEU A 522 4.34 7.70 24.19
C LEU A 522 5.80 7.29 23.98
N SER A 523 6.19 6.97 22.74
CA SER A 523 7.56 6.55 22.43
C SER A 523 7.96 6.91 21.00
N ARG A 524 9.28 6.98 20.77
CA ARG A 524 9.92 7.21 19.47
C ARG A 524 11.06 6.22 19.31
N HIS A 525 11.10 5.55 18.15
CA HIS A 525 12.15 4.58 17.84
C HIS A 525 12.69 4.79 16.42
N ALA A 526 14.00 4.95 16.29
CA ALA A 526 14.66 5.00 14.99
C ALA A 526 14.59 3.63 14.30
N CYS A 527 13.89 3.55 13.16
CA CYS A 527 13.62 2.28 12.48
C CYS A 527 14.35 2.19 11.14
N VAL A 528 14.18 3.18 10.29
CA VAL A 528 14.71 3.24 8.93
C VAL A 528 15.60 4.46 8.82
N ARG A 529 16.63 4.38 7.97
CA ARG A 529 17.47 5.55 7.67
C ARG A 529 16.68 6.54 6.81
N LYS A 530 16.74 7.84 7.10
CA LYS A 530 16.03 8.88 6.34
C LYS A 530 16.38 8.90 4.85
N GLU A 531 17.58 8.44 4.48
CA GLU A 531 18.04 8.36 3.10
C GLU A 531 17.40 7.19 2.32
N ASP A 532 16.86 6.19 3.03
CA ASP A 532 16.28 4.99 2.42
C ASP A 532 14.78 5.18 2.14
N ILE A 533 14.49 6.01 1.13
CA ILE A 533 13.12 6.35 0.68
C ILE A 533 12.34 5.09 0.28
N SER A 534 13.04 4.09 -0.28
CA SER A 534 12.44 2.81 -0.68
C SER A 534 12.00 1.99 0.53
N ALA A 535 12.82 1.92 1.59
CA ALA A 535 12.45 1.25 2.83
C ALA A 535 11.27 1.95 3.54
N VAL A 536 11.26 3.29 3.57
CA VAL A 536 10.15 4.06 4.16
C VAL A 536 8.84 3.83 3.39
N SER A 537 8.89 3.83 2.06
CA SER A 537 7.70 3.64 1.22
C SER A 537 7.16 2.20 1.21
N SER A 538 8.03 1.20 1.43
CA SER A 538 7.64 -0.23 1.47
C SER A 538 7.26 -0.74 2.86
N CYS A 539 7.61 -0.03 3.93
CA CYS A 539 7.32 -0.46 5.31
C CYS A 539 5.82 -0.71 5.56
N LEU A 540 5.46 -1.77 6.26
CA LEU A 540 4.07 -2.05 6.66
C LEU A 540 3.99 -2.23 8.17
N PHE A 541 2.86 -1.83 8.74
CA PHE A 541 2.47 -2.19 10.09
C PHE A 541 1.51 -3.36 10.06
N THR A 542 1.61 -4.24 11.05
CA THR A 542 0.62 -5.30 11.31
C THR A 542 -0.34 -4.86 12.41
N ALA A 543 -1.51 -5.51 12.49
CA ALA A 543 -2.53 -5.24 13.51
C ALA A 543 -2.02 -5.42 14.95
N THR A 544 -1.02 -6.30 15.15
CA THR A 544 -0.39 -6.58 16.45
C THR A 544 0.89 -5.77 16.70
N ALA A 545 1.03 -4.61 16.06
CA ALA A 545 2.17 -3.70 16.19
C ALA A 545 3.54 -4.24 15.74
N GLN A 546 3.57 -5.34 15.00
CA GLN A 546 4.80 -5.83 14.38
C GLN A 546 5.03 -5.08 13.07
N GLY A 547 6.23 -4.54 12.85
CA GLY A 547 6.57 -3.87 11.59
C GLY A 547 7.28 -4.83 10.64
N VAL A 548 7.01 -4.73 9.34
CA VAL A 548 7.82 -5.38 8.29
C VAL A 548 8.42 -4.26 7.42
N GLY A 549 9.75 -4.14 7.40
CA GLY A 549 10.45 -3.13 6.60
C GLY A 549 11.41 -3.79 5.61
N VAL A 550 11.53 -3.27 4.39
CA VAL A 550 12.50 -3.76 3.39
C VAL A 550 13.88 -3.18 3.70
N ARG A 551 14.95 -3.98 3.60
CA ARG A 551 16.32 -3.46 3.54
C ARG A 551 17.03 -4.16 2.40
N CYS A 552 17.24 -3.42 1.29
CA CYS A 552 17.69 -3.92 -0.02
C CYS A 552 16.61 -4.69 -0.82
N PRO A 553 16.73 -4.81 -2.17
CA PRO A 553 15.75 -5.50 -3.01
C PRO A 553 15.51 -6.99 -2.66
N SER A 554 16.38 -7.60 -1.85
CA SER A 554 16.48 -9.04 -1.69
C SER A 554 16.22 -9.61 -0.28
N PRO A 555 16.11 -8.81 0.80
CA PRO A 555 15.36 -9.28 1.99
C PRO A 555 14.43 -8.25 2.68
N TRP A 556 13.29 -8.74 3.18
CA TRP A 556 12.46 -8.03 4.17
C TRP A 556 12.95 -8.33 5.58
N ARG A 557 12.94 -7.32 6.45
CA ARG A 557 13.24 -7.42 7.87
C ARG A 557 11.97 -7.18 8.67
N ARG A 558 11.48 -8.24 9.34
CA ARG A 558 10.49 -8.10 10.42
C ARG A 558 11.18 -7.42 11.60
N ARG A 559 10.69 -6.27 12.03
CA ARG A 559 11.08 -5.61 13.27
C ARG A 559 9.86 -5.62 14.18
N THR A 560 9.91 -6.50 15.17
CA THR A 560 9.01 -6.47 16.30
C THR A 560 9.52 -5.41 17.27
N THR A 561 8.72 -4.38 17.52
CA THR A 561 8.97 -3.42 18.61
C THR A 561 8.93 -4.09 19.99
N TRP A 562 8.42 -5.34 20.07
CA TRP A 562 8.13 -6.03 21.32
C TRP A 562 8.63 -7.48 21.47
N ARG A 563 9.33 -8.07 20.49
CA ARG A 563 9.88 -9.45 20.60
C ARG A 563 11.23 -9.64 19.90
N ALA A 564 12.03 -10.56 20.42
CA ALA A 564 13.41 -10.85 20.03
C ALA A 564 13.54 -11.60 18.67
N PRO A 565 14.69 -11.47 17.97
CA PRO A 565 14.97 -12.10 16.67
C PRO A 565 15.02 -13.65 16.71
N PRO A 566 15.10 -14.32 15.54
CA PRO A 566 15.18 -15.78 15.45
C PRO A 566 16.28 -16.35 16.36
N ARG A 567 15.90 -17.40 17.10
CA ARG A 567 16.82 -18.26 17.85
C ARG A 567 16.89 -19.59 17.11
N CYS A 568 18.07 -19.90 16.60
CA CYS A 568 18.38 -21.18 15.97
C CYS A 568 19.08 -22.07 17.00
#